data_AF-A0A544Z1Z5-F1
#
_entry.id   AF-A0A544Z1Z5-F1
#
_cell.length_a   1.000
_cell.length_b   1.000
_cell.length_c   1.000
_cell.angle_alpha   90.00
_cell.angle_beta   90.00
_cell.angle_gamma   90.00
#
_symmetry.space_group_name_H-M   'P 1'
#
loop_
_entity.id
_entity.type
_entity.pdbx_description
1 polymer ?
#
loop_
_entity_poly.entity_id
_entity_poly.type
_entity_poly.pdbx_seq_one_letter_code
_entity_poly.pdbx_strand_id
1 'polypeptide(L)'
;MIVWLNGTFGVGKTTTAAELVRLIPGAHFFDPEQVGVMLRHATGLPLHHLTAYQDALPWLSREAQVVDTTSISPTEVAAHIVATVTPDPA
;
A
#
# COMPACT_ATOMS: atom_id res chain seq x y z
N MET A 1 -3.70 12.98 -0.88
CA MET A 1 -2.45 12.20 -0.80
C MET A 1 -2.79 10.72 -0.85
N ILE A 2 -1.95 9.89 -1.48
CA ILE A 2 -2.13 8.44 -1.54
C ILE A 2 -0.95 7.79 -0.83
N VAL A 3 -1.22 6.89 0.13
CA VAL A 3 -0.21 6.04 0.75
C VAL A 3 -0.36 4.65 0.16
N TRP A 4 0.62 4.23 -0.65
CA TRP A 4 0.62 2.90 -1.26
C TRP A 4 1.45 1.92 -0.43
N LEU A 5 0.82 0.89 0.12
CA LEU A 5 1.51 -0.16 0.88
C LEU A 5 1.77 -1.38 -0.01
N ASN A 6 3.03 -1.64 -0.33
CA ASN A 6 3.45 -2.84 -1.07
C ASN A 6 4.19 -3.82 -0.15
N GLY A 7 4.12 -5.12 -0.44
CA GLY A 7 4.74 -6.17 0.37
C GLY A 7 4.14 -7.55 0.10
N THR A 8 4.87 -8.60 0.50
CA THR A 8 4.44 -9.99 0.32
C THR A 8 3.18 -10.33 1.11
N PHE A 9 2.57 -11.49 0.81
CA PHE A 9 1.40 -11.97 1.53
C PHE A 9 1.74 -12.20 3.03
N GLY A 10 0.87 -11.76 3.94
CA GLY A 10 1.06 -11.94 5.38
C GLY A 10 2.01 -10.96 6.09
N VAL A 11 2.69 -10.06 5.37
CA VAL A 11 3.67 -9.12 5.97
C VAL A 11 3.06 -7.99 6.83
N GLY A 12 1.73 -7.95 6.97
CA GLY A 12 1.05 -6.98 7.83
C GLY A 12 0.47 -5.74 7.16
N LYS A 13 0.44 -5.66 5.81
CA LYS A 13 -0.09 -4.50 5.06
C LYS A 13 -1.48 -4.03 5.54
N THR A 14 -2.43 -4.95 5.66
CA THR A 14 -3.81 -4.63 6.07
C THR A 14 -3.85 -4.09 7.50
N THR A 15 -3.05 -4.65 8.39
CA THR A 15 -2.93 -4.17 9.78
C THR A 15 -2.31 -2.77 9.82
N THR A 16 -1.21 -2.53 9.10
CA THR A 16 -0.60 -1.20 8.99
C THR A 16 -1.57 -0.18 8.40
N ALA A 17 -2.34 -0.55 7.38
CA ALA A 17 -3.32 0.33 6.76
C ALA A 17 -4.46 0.72 7.74
N ALA A 18 -4.90 -0.23 8.56
CA ALA A 18 -5.90 0.03 9.60
C ALA A 18 -5.37 1.04 10.64
N GLU A 19 -4.10 0.90 11.07
CA GLU A 19 -3.45 1.85 11.97
C GLU A 19 -3.35 3.24 11.32
N LEU A 20 -2.97 3.33 10.04
CA LEU A 20 -2.90 4.61 9.32
C LEU A 20 -4.24 5.34 9.25
N VAL A 21 -5.35 4.63 9.01
CA VAL A 21 -6.69 5.23 8.99
C VAL A 21 -7.06 5.82 10.36
N ARG A 22 -6.58 5.23 11.46
CA ARG A 22 -6.80 5.75 12.81
C ARG A 22 -5.96 6.99 13.10
N LEU A 23 -4.74 7.03 12.56
CA LEU A 23 -3.78 8.10 12.81
C LEU A 23 -3.96 9.33 11.91
N ILE A 24 -4.48 9.16 10.69
CA ILE A 24 -4.62 10.24 9.70
C ILE A 24 -6.10 10.63 9.58
N PRO A 25 -6.49 11.82 10.09
CA PRO A 25 -7.87 12.30 9.96
C PRO A 25 -8.33 12.36 8.50
N GLY A 26 -9.49 11.77 8.22
CA GLY A 26 -10.05 11.72 6.86
C GLY A 26 -9.38 10.74 5.91
N ALA A 27 -8.44 9.91 6.37
CA ALA A 27 -7.91 8.82 5.56
C ALA A 27 -8.96 7.72 5.36
N HIS A 28 -8.92 7.09 4.18
CA HIS A 28 -9.78 5.98 3.83
C HIS A 28 -8.95 4.78 3.39
N PHE A 29 -9.32 3.60 3.87
CA PHE A 29 -8.73 2.34 3.41
C PHE A 29 -9.33 1.95 2.05
N PHE A 30 -8.46 1.56 1.12
CA PHE A 30 -8.84 1.03 -0.19
C PHE A 30 -8.02 -0.22 -0.49
N ASP A 31 -8.70 -1.35 -0.74
CA ASP A 31 -8.09 -2.62 -1.10
C ASP A 31 -8.29 -2.91 -2.60
N PRO A 32 -7.25 -2.76 -3.44
CA PRO A 32 -7.35 -3.03 -4.87
C PRO A 32 -7.59 -4.51 -5.20
N GLU A 33 -7.34 -5.45 -4.27
CA GLU A 33 -7.60 -6.87 -4.52
C GLU A 33 -9.09 -7.14 -4.74
N GLN A 34 -9.97 -6.40 -4.05
CA GLN A 34 -11.41 -6.51 -4.24
C GLN A 34 -11.84 -6.14 -5.67
N VAL A 35 -11.25 -5.07 -6.22
CA VAL A 35 -11.49 -4.64 -7.60
C VAL A 35 -10.96 -5.69 -8.58
N GLY A 36 -9.78 -6.24 -8.32
CA GLY A 36 -9.20 -7.31 -9.14
C GLY A 36 -10.09 -8.56 -9.19
N VAL A 37 -10.63 -8.98 -8.03
CA VAL A 37 -11.58 -10.11 -7.95
C VAL A 37 -12.86 -9.81 -8.71
N MET A 38 -13.43 -8.61 -8.55
CA MET A 38 -14.63 -8.19 -9.27
C MET A 38 -14.41 -8.23 -10.79
N LEU A 39 -13.31 -7.64 -11.28
CA LEU A 39 -12.96 -7.62 -12.70
C LEU A 39 -12.73 -9.03 -13.24
N ARG A 40 -12.07 -9.90 -12.49
CA ARG A 40 -11.88 -11.31 -12.86
C ARG A 40 -13.22 -12.02 -13.05
N HIS A 41 -14.17 -11.83 -12.14
CA HIS A 41 -15.51 -12.41 -12.28
C HIS A 41 -16.31 -11.79 -13.44
N ALA A 42 -16.23 -10.48 -13.61
CA ALA A 42 -17.03 -9.76 -14.60
C ALA A 42 -16.54 -9.96 -16.05
N THR A 43 -15.23 -10.13 -16.26
CA THR A 43 -14.63 -10.11 -17.60
C THR A 43 -14.13 -11.47 -18.07
N GLY A 44 -13.86 -12.41 -17.15
CA GLY A 44 -13.25 -13.70 -17.47
C GLY A 44 -11.85 -13.60 -18.09
N LEU A 45 -11.23 -12.40 -18.08
CA LEU A 45 -9.97 -12.16 -18.75
C LEU A 45 -8.81 -12.88 -18.03
N PRO A 46 -7.90 -13.53 -18.77
CA PRO A 46 -6.66 -14.03 -18.19
C PRO A 46 -5.82 -12.87 -17.64
N LEU A 47 -5.05 -13.12 -16.57
CA LEU A 47 -4.19 -12.13 -15.89
C LEU A 47 -2.92 -11.78 -16.70
N HIS A 48 -3.03 -11.47 -18.00
CA HIS A 48 -1.90 -11.12 -18.87
C HIS A 48 -1.41 -9.67 -18.68
N HIS A 49 -1.25 -9.24 -17.42
CA HIS A 49 -0.76 -7.91 -17.05
C HIS A 49 0.68 -7.92 -16.54
N LEU A 50 1.36 -9.07 -16.60
CA LEU A 50 2.72 -9.21 -16.08
C LEU A 50 3.70 -8.25 -16.77
N THR A 51 3.56 -8.04 -18.08
CA THR A 51 4.36 -7.08 -18.85
C THR A 51 4.13 -5.65 -18.37
N ALA A 52 2.87 -5.21 -18.24
CA ALA A 52 2.56 -3.87 -17.74
C ALA A 52 3.08 -3.63 -16.32
N TYR A 53 3.07 -4.66 -15.46
CA TYR A 53 3.63 -4.57 -14.11
C TYR A 53 5.16 -4.48 -14.14
N GLN A 54 5.81 -5.29 -14.98
CA GLN A 54 7.26 -5.28 -15.18
C GLN A 54 7.74 -3.92 -15.73
N ASP A 55 7.00 -3.34 -16.67
CA ASP A 55 7.29 -2.03 -17.25
C ASP A 55 7.17 -0.89 -16.21
N ALA A 56 6.30 -1.07 -15.21
CA ALA A 56 6.14 -0.11 -14.11
C ALA A 56 7.19 -0.26 -12.99
N LEU A 57 7.91 -1.39 -12.90
CA LEU A 57 8.88 -1.65 -11.82
C LEU A 57 9.95 -0.56 -11.68
N PRO A 58 10.59 -0.04 -12.76
CA PRO A 58 11.61 0.99 -12.62
C PRO A 58 11.10 2.31 -12.04
N TRP A 59 9.81 2.62 -12.26
CA TRP A 59 9.17 3.76 -11.62
C TRP A 59 8.86 3.45 -10.15
N LEU A 60 8.23 2.31 -9.88
CA LEU A 60 7.91 1.88 -8.52
C LEU A 60 9.14 1.83 -7.63
N SER A 61 10.26 1.26 -8.10
CA SER A 61 11.48 1.15 -7.31
C SER A 61 12.17 2.49 -7.03
N ARG A 62 11.93 3.52 -7.85
CA ARG A 62 12.49 4.87 -7.63
C ARG A 62 11.65 5.69 -6.66
N GLU A 63 10.33 5.59 -6.76
CA GLU A 63 9.41 6.41 -5.95
C GLU A 63 9.02 5.71 -4.64
N ALA A 64 9.16 4.39 -4.53
CA ALA A 64 8.80 3.67 -3.32
C ALA A 64 9.86 3.82 -2.22
N GLN A 65 9.39 4.04 -1.00
CA GLN A 65 10.20 3.93 0.20
C GLN A 65 10.17 2.49 0.73
N VAL A 66 11.34 1.92 0.97
CA VAL A 66 11.47 0.62 1.64
C VAL A 66 11.55 0.86 3.14
N VAL A 67 10.67 0.20 3.89
CA VAL A 67 10.69 0.20 5.36
C VAL A 67 10.95 -1.23 5.80
N ASP A 68 12.01 -1.44 6.58
CA ASP A 68 12.27 -2.74 7.19
C ASP A 68 11.30 -2.96 8.35
N THR A 69 10.42 -3.95 8.21
CA THR A 69 9.41 -4.29 9.20
C THR A 69 9.78 -5.51 10.04
N THR A 70 11.01 -6.04 9.90
CA THR A 70 11.41 -7.33 10.50
C THR A 70 11.33 -7.35 12.02
N SER A 71 11.58 -6.20 12.65
CA SER A 71 11.67 -6.06 14.11
C SER A 71 10.70 -5.04 14.70
N ILE A 72 9.80 -4.48 13.89
CA ILE A 72 8.87 -3.42 14.30
C ILE A 72 7.43 -3.80 13.99
N SER A 73 6.52 -3.35 14.86
CA SER A 73 5.09 -3.61 14.77
C SER A 73 4.41 -2.78 13.68
N PRO A 74 3.24 -3.20 13.18
CA PRO A 74 2.44 -2.40 12.25
C PRO A 74 2.12 -0.99 12.75
N THR A 75 1.91 -0.80 14.05
CA THR A 75 1.68 0.52 14.65
C THR A 75 2.92 1.41 14.59
N GLU A 76 4.11 0.86 14.84
CA GLU A 76 5.38 1.59 14.69
C GLU A 76 5.62 1.97 13.23
N VAL A 77 5.39 1.04 12.30
CA VAL A 77 5.46 1.33 10.86
C VAL A 77 4.49 2.46 10.47
N ALA A 78 3.26 2.42 10.95
CA ALA A 78 2.26 3.45 10.67
C ALA A 78 2.70 4.82 11.24
N ALA A 79 3.25 4.87 12.45
CA ALA A 79 3.79 6.10 13.03
C ALA A 79 4.95 6.68 12.19
N HIS A 80 5.86 5.83 11.71
CA HIS A 80 6.93 6.26 10.80
C HIS A 80 6.39 6.85 9.50
N ILE A 81 5.38 6.22 8.90
CA ILE A 81 4.74 6.73 7.68
C ILE A 81 4.06 8.07 7.95
N VAL A 82 3.31 8.21 9.05
CA VAL A 82 2.65 9.49 9.41
C VAL A 82 3.68 10.62 9.49
N ALA A 83 4.81 10.39 10.16
CA ALA A 83 5.87 11.38 10.29
C ALA A 83 6.46 11.85 8.95
N THR A 84 6.38 11.06 7.87
CA THR A 84 6.86 11.46 6.54
C THR A 84 5.80 12.12 5.66
N VAL A 85 4.52 11.93 5.97
CA VAL A 85 3.41 12.34 5.10
C VAL A 85 2.57 13.52 5.61
N THR A 86 2.62 13.83 6.91
CA THR A 86 2.08 15.10 7.42
C THR A 86 3.06 16.25 7.17
N PRO A 87 2.66 17.34 6.50
CA PRO A 87 3.46 18.55 6.47
C PRO A 87 3.54 19.16 7.87
N ASP A 88 4.64 19.86 8.16
CA ASP A 88 4.85 20.64 9.39
C ASP A 88 3.63 21.54 9.64
N PRO A 89 3.02 21.57 10.85
CA PRO A 89 1.95 22.50 11.13
C PRO A 89 2.50 23.92 11.02
N ALA A 90 2.13 24.62 9.95
CA ALA A 90 2.40 26.04 9.74
C ALA A 90 1.75 26.92 10.81
#